data_AF-A0A0B7JVG0-F1
#
_entry.id   AF-A0A0B7JVG0-F1
#
_cell.length_a   1.000
_cell.length_b   1.000
_cell.length_c   1.000
_cell.angle_alpha   90.00
_cell.angle_beta   90.00
_cell.angle_gamma   90.00
#
_symmetry.space_group_name_H-M   'P 1'
#
loop_
_entity.id
_entity.type
_entity.pdbx_description
1 polymer ?
#
loop_
_entity_poly.entity_id
_entity_poly.type
_entity_poly.pdbx_seq_one_letter_code
_entity_poly.pdbx_strand_id
1 'polypeptide(L)'
;MSLLSAHLDQIGFSCQGIDSLPFPPPKIFTNALLSHHDITSLIRDTESHERALFSVPPPPPPPTKPADQQEVIEHQQKRRRTVFNVAGDVDVDVLLRGAEKLCGVYELPGARERIAALRVRHRNGRNTAAYYEAKVAEQAEALASLNKKDWMEDEGDEEEKEDEDDVWTVEDLRREEEEARGMEAKKRELQLRLRAMEKDLAALKYM
;
A
#
# COMPACT_ATOMS: atom_id res chain seq x y z
N MET A 1 68.79 -70.03 32.84
CA MET A 1 67.55 -69.43 33.40
C MET A 1 67.59 -67.90 33.43
N SER A 2 68.74 -67.22 33.62
CA SER A 2 68.81 -65.74 33.68
C SER A 2 68.47 -65.04 32.35
N LEU A 3 68.86 -65.61 31.21
CA LEU A 3 68.64 -65.01 29.89
C LEU A 3 67.15 -64.98 29.50
N LEU A 4 66.40 -66.02 29.88
CA LEU A 4 64.95 -66.06 29.69
C LEU A 4 64.26 -65.01 30.57
N SER A 5 64.69 -64.86 31.83
CA SER A 5 64.18 -63.82 32.74
C SER A 5 64.40 -62.42 32.17
N ALA A 6 65.60 -62.13 31.67
CA ALA A 6 65.92 -60.82 31.09
C ALA A 6 65.03 -60.46 29.90
N HIS A 7 64.71 -61.44 29.04
CA HIS A 7 63.77 -61.22 27.93
C HIS A 7 62.33 -61.03 28.41
N LEU A 8 61.88 -61.77 29.42
CA LEU A 8 60.55 -61.58 30.00
C LEU A 8 60.41 -60.21 30.66
N ASP A 9 61.44 -59.76 31.37
CA ASP A 9 61.48 -58.42 31.97
C ASP A 9 61.46 -57.33 30.88
N GLN A 10 62.23 -57.51 29.80
CA GLN A 10 62.24 -56.59 28.66
C GLN A 10 60.88 -56.50 27.94
N ILE A 11 60.18 -57.63 27.81
CA ILE A 11 58.81 -57.67 27.27
C ILE A 11 57.87 -56.94 28.23
N GLY A 12 58.00 -57.16 29.54
CA GLY A 12 57.22 -56.48 30.57
C GLY A 12 57.38 -54.96 30.54
N PHE A 13 58.62 -54.46 30.46
CA PHE A 13 58.90 -53.04 30.33
C PHE A 13 58.33 -52.44 29.03
N SER A 14 58.40 -53.19 27.93
CA SER A 14 57.85 -52.75 26.64
C SER A 14 56.32 -52.68 26.68
N CYS A 15 55.65 -53.67 27.28
CA CYS A 15 54.19 -53.67 27.44
C CYS A 15 53.70 -52.51 28.32
N GLN A 16 54.35 -52.25 29.46
CA GLN A 16 54.00 -51.11 30.31
C GLN A 16 54.26 -49.77 29.61
N GLY A 17 55.33 -49.69 28.82
CA GLY A 17 55.63 -48.53 28.00
C GLY A 17 54.55 -48.25 26.95
N ILE A 18 54.07 -49.28 26.24
CA ILE A 18 53.03 -49.15 25.21
C ILE A 18 51.66 -48.82 25.80
N ASP A 19 51.29 -49.42 26.93
CA ASP A 19 49.99 -49.22 27.57
C ASP A 19 49.88 -47.86 28.28
N SER A 20 51.00 -47.32 28.76
CA SER A 20 51.06 -45.99 29.37
C SER A 20 51.14 -44.84 28.37
N LEU A 21 51.22 -45.13 27.06
CA LEU A 21 51.16 -44.08 26.05
C LEU A 21 49.77 -43.43 26.08
N PRO A 22 49.69 -42.09 26.21
CA PRO A 22 48.41 -41.39 26.20
C PRO A 22 47.85 -41.37 24.78
N PHE A 23 47.22 -42.48 24.37
CA PHE A 23 46.45 -42.52 23.14
C PHE A 23 45.19 -41.68 23.34
N PRO A 24 44.98 -40.61 22.56
CA PRO A 24 43.74 -39.87 22.64
C PRO A 24 42.60 -40.84 22.30
N PRO A 25 41.54 -40.93 23.12
CA PRO A 25 40.37 -41.73 22.77
C PRO A 25 39.85 -41.27 21.41
N PRO A 26 39.21 -42.15 20.62
CA PRO A 26 38.70 -41.80 19.30
C PRO A 26 37.81 -40.57 19.41
N LYS A 27 38.37 -39.43 18.98
CA LYS A 27 37.68 -38.15 18.99
C LYS A 27 36.66 -38.21 17.84
N ILE A 28 35.40 -37.93 18.15
CA ILE A 28 34.24 -37.93 17.22
C ILE A 28 34.43 -36.93 16.05
N PHE A 29 35.47 -36.10 16.11
CA PHE A 29 35.76 -35.03 15.18
C PHE A 29 36.49 -35.55 13.95
N THR A 30 35.72 -35.98 12.95
CA THR A 30 35.91 -35.66 11.52
C THR A 30 34.90 -36.42 10.66
N ASN A 31 34.70 -37.72 10.91
CA ASN A 31 33.76 -38.52 10.11
C ASN A 31 32.28 -38.43 10.55
N ALA A 32 31.98 -38.21 11.83
CA ALA A 32 30.59 -38.12 12.29
C ALA A 32 29.90 -36.80 11.94
N LEU A 33 30.67 -35.70 11.82
CA LEU A 33 30.15 -34.40 11.38
C LEU A 33 29.90 -34.35 9.86
N LEU A 34 30.62 -35.16 9.08
CA LEU A 34 30.43 -35.24 7.62
C LEU A 34 29.40 -36.29 7.20
N SER A 35 28.99 -37.19 8.08
CA SER A 35 28.04 -38.27 7.75
C SER A 35 26.56 -37.86 7.77
N HIS A 36 26.21 -36.72 8.39
CA HIS A 36 24.81 -36.32 8.60
C HIS A 36 24.46 -34.90 8.17
N HIS A 37 25.40 -34.13 7.63
CA HIS A 37 25.09 -32.83 7.07
C HIS A 37 25.08 -32.95 5.55
N ASP A 38 23.92 -32.67 4.93
CA ASP A 38 23.88 -32.33 3.52
C ASP A 38 24.96 -31.26 3.29
N ILE A 39 25.81 -31.46 2.29
CA ILE A 39 26.93 -30.55 1.97
C ILE A 39 26.45 -29.08 1.86
N THR A 40 25.18 -28.86 1.53
CA THR A 40 24.50 -27.56 1.50
C THR A 40 24.35 -26.85 2.85
N SER A 41 24.43 -27.57 3.98
CA SER A 41 24.45 -26.97 5.32
C SER A 41 25.86 -26.67 5.81
N LEU A 42 26.87 -27.41 5.31
CA LEU A 42 28.28 -27.24 5.65
C LEU A 42 28.92 -26.11 4.82
N ILE A 43 28.57 -26.05 3.54
CA ILE A 43 28.85 -24.92 2.66
C ILE A 43 27.77 -23.87 2.95
N ARG A 44 28.00 -23.05 3.97
CA ARG A 44 27.16 -21.88 4.28
C ARG A 44 27.39 -20.74 3.26
N ASP A 45 27.38 -21.04 1.97
CA ASP A 45 27.52 -20.05 0.89
C ASP A 45 26.20 -19.83 0.14
N THR A 46 25.06 -20.01 0.81
CA THR A 46 23.84 -19.34 0.38
C THR A 46 23.12 -18.76 1.58
N GLU A 47 23.39 -17.51 1.91
CA GLU A 47 22.50 -16.75 2.79
C GLU A 47 21.06 -16.84 2.23
N SER A 48 20.04 -16.71 3.09
CA SER A 48 18.62 -16.84 2.70
C SER A 48 18.26 -15.95 1.49
N HIS A 49 18.90 -14.79 1.38
CA HIS A 49 18.74 -13.84 0.30
C HIS A 49 19.35 -14.32 -1.04
N GLU A 50 20.34 -15.22 -1.02
CA GLU A 50 20.97 -15.80 -2.22
C GLU A 50 20.13 -16.95 -2.80
N ARG A 51 19.43 -17.71 -1.95
CA ARG A 51 18.51 -18.78 -2.38
C ARG A 51 17.37 -18.27 -3.28
N ALA A 52 16.98 -17.00 -3.12
CA ALA A 52 15.96 -16.38 -3.96
C ALA A 52 16.47 -16.04 -5.37
N LEU A 53 17.78 -15.84 -5.54
CA LEU A 53 18.40 -15.51 -6.82
C LEU A 53 18.69 -16.77 -7.68
N PHE A 54 18.91 -17.92 -7.03
CA PHE A 54 19.23 -19.19 -7.69
C PHE A 54 18.06 -20.20 -7.74
N SER A 55 16.87 -19.82 -7.27
CA SER A 55 15.69 -20.66 -7.44
C SER A 55 15.23 -20.61 -8.90
N VAL A 56 15.41 -21.72 -9.62
CA VAL A 56 14.85 -21.89 -10.96
C VAL A 56 13.32 -21.79 -10.82
N PRO A 57 12.65 -20.85 -11.53
CA PRO A 57 11.20 -20.76 -11.47
C PRO A 57 10.59 -22.12 -11.83
N PRO A 58 9.58 -22.59 -11.08
CA PRO A 58 8.93 -23.85 -11.40
C PRO A 58 8.43 -23.82 -12.85
N PRO A 59 8.54 -24.94 -13.59
CA PRO A 59 8.11 -24.98 -14.97
C PRO A 59 6.64 -24.54 -15.05
N PRO A 60 6.26 -23.76 -16.08
CA PRO A 60 4.89 -23.31 -16.23
C PRO A 60 3.96 -24.52 -16.20
N PRO A 61 2.84 -24.47 -15.45
CA PRO A 61 1.87 -25.55 -15.46
C PRO A 61 1.44 -25.80 -16.91
N PRO A 62 1.23 -27.08 -17.31
CA PRO A 62 0.80 -27.40 -18.66
C PRO A 62 -0.49 -26.61 -18.98
N PRO A 63 -0.63 -26.08 -20.21
CA PRO A 63 -1.74 -25.21 -20.58
C PRO A 63 -3.06 -25.98 -20.45
N THR A 64 -3.74 -25.80 -19.33
CA THR A 64 -5.05 -26.39 -19.05
C THR A 64 -6.12 -25.35 -19.36
N LYS A 65 -6.39 -25.17 -20.66
CA LYS A 65 -7.60 -24.55 -21.25
C LYS A 65 -7.87 -23.07 -20.86
N PRO A 66 -8.55 -22.28 -21.71
CA PRO A 66 -8.70 -20.86 -21.48
C PRO A 66 -9.81 -20.62 -20.46
N ALA A 67 -9.43 -20.14 -19.27
CA ALA A 67 -10.35 -19.47 -18.35
C ALA A 67 -9.74 -18.10 -18.00
N ASP A 68 -10.44 -17.05 -18.45
CA ASP A 68 -10.43 -15.66 -18.04
C ASP A 68 -9.08 -14.95 -17.77
N GLN A 69 -8.63 -14.21 -18.78
CA GLN A 69 -7.46 -13.34 -18.78
C GLN A 69 -7.68 -11.99 -18.04
N GLN A 70 -8.76 -11.84 -17.25
CA GLN A 70 -9.08 -10.55 -16.61
C GLN A 70 -8.44 -10.35 -15.23
N GLU A 71 -8.10 -11.41 -14.48
CA GLU A 71 -7.59 -11.26 -13.10
C GLU A 71 -6.08 -10.96 -13.00
N VAL A 72 -5.31 -11.24 -14.05
CA VAL A 72 -3.85 -11.06 -14.05
C VAL A 72 -3.45 -9.59 -14.23
N ILE A 73 -4.30 -8.79 -14.86
CA ILE A 73 -4.01 -7.37 -15.16
C ILE A 73 -4.11 -6.50 -13.89
N GLU A 74 -5.06 -6.77 -12.99
CA GLU A 74 -5.24 -5.99 -11.76
C GLU A 74 -4.07 -6.13 -10.78
N HIS A 75 -3.54 -7.34 -10.62
CA HIS A 75 -2.42 -7.61 -9.71
C HIS A 75 -1.10 -7.00 -10.19
N GLN A 76 -0.93 -6.85 -11.52
CA GLN A 76 0.25 -6.25 -12.12
C GLN A 76 0.24 -4.72 -12.00
N GLN A 77 -0.92 -4.08 -12.07
CA GLN A 77 -1.07 -2.62 -11.92
C GLN A 77 -0.70 -2.14 -10.51
N LYS A 78 -0.98 -2.93 -9.47
CA LYS A 78 -0.63 -2.60 -8.07
C LYS A 78 0.89 -2.59 -7.80
N ARG A 79 1.69 -3.19 -8.68
CA ARG A 79 3.17 -3.30 -8.55
C ARG A 79 3.95 -2.14 -9.18
N ARG A 80 3.32 -1.27 -9.98
CA ARG A 80 4.05 -0.26 -10.79
C ARG A 80 3.84 1.20 -10.35
N ARG A 81 3.43 1.46 -9.11
CA ARG A 81 3.36 2.83 -8.58
C ARG A 81 4.67 3.18 -7.87
N THR A 82 5.62 3.74 -8.62
CA THR A 82 6.84 4.34 -8.07
C THR A 82 6.46 5.54 -7.21
N VAL A 83 6.88 5.54 -5.94
CA VAL A 83 6.48 6.49 -4.88
C VAL A 83 7.22 7.84 -4.92
N PHE A 84 7.88 8.18 -6.01
CA PHE A 84 8.50 9.51 -6.17
C PHE A 84 7.50 10.51 -6.77
N ASN A 85 6.45 10.83 -6.02
CA ASN A 85 5.69 12.06 -6.24
C ASN A 85 6.31 13.14 -5.35
N VAL A 86 7.14 13.99 -5.94
CA VAL A 86 7.75 15.17 -5.28
C VAL A 86 6.68 16.24 -4.94
N ALA A 87 5.44 16.04 -5.38
CA ALA A 87 4.30 16.89 -5.11
C ALA A 87 3.36 16.25 -4.07
N GLY A 88 3.63 16.51 -2.79
CA GLY A 88 2.56 16.90 -1.86
C GLY A 88 2.04 15.88 -0.87
N ASP A 89 1.89 14.59 -1.21
CA ASP A 89 1.33 13.65 -0.22
C ASP A 89 1.83 12.22 -0.41
N VAL A 90 2.73 11.81 0.48
CA VAL A 90 3.27 10.44 0.50
C VAL A 90 2.56 9.70 1.61
N ASP A 91 1.81 8.66 1.24
CA ASP A 91 1.18 7.78 2.21
C ASP A 91 2.24 6.97 2.99
N VAL A 92 2.50 7.45 4.19
CA VAL A 92 3.49 6.89 5.11
C VAL A 92 3.13 5.44 5.50
N ASP A 93 1.85 5.07 5.55
CA ASP A 93 1.46 3.69 5.89
C ASP A 93 1.82 2.72 4.77
N VAL A 94 1.67 3.13 3.51
CA VAL A 94 2.11 2.36 2.33
C VAL A 94 3.64 2.23 2.33
N LEU A 95 4.36 3.31 2.66
CA LEU A 95 5.81 3.30 2.72
C LEU A 95 6.35 2.37 3.82
N LEU A 96 5.76 2.43 5.02
CA LEU A 96 6.15 1.55 6.13
C LEU A 96 5.83 0.08 5.83
N ARG A 97 4.72 -0.22 5.14
CA ARG A 97 4.43 -1.60 4.67
C ARG A 97 5.41 -2.08 3.60
N GLY A 98 5.84 -1.19 2.69
CA GLY A 98 6.87 -1.50 1.69
C GLY A 98 8.21 -1.78 2.34
N ALA A 99 8.61 -0.94 3.30
CA ALA A 99 9.86 -1.09 4.04
C ALA A 99 9.94 -2.42 4.81
N GLU A 100 8.84 -2.89 5.41
CA GLU A 100 8.83 -4.20 6.07
C GLU A 100 9.02 -5.37 5.12
N LYS A 101 8.35 -5.34 3.96
CA LYS A 101 8.51 -6.38 2.94
C LYS A 101 9.95 -6.43 2.46
N LEU A 102 10.57 -5.26 2.27
CA LEU A 102 11.99 -5.17 1.92
C LEU A 102 12.90 -5.68 3.04
N CYS A 103 12.60 -5.34 4.30
CA CYS A 103 13.35 -5.86 5.47
C CYS A 103 13.17 -7.37 5.71
N GLY A 104 12.22 -8.00 5.03
CA GLY A 104 12.08 -9.46 4.99
C GLY A 104 12.98 -10.13 3.96
N VAL A 105 13.27 -9.45 2.84
CA VAL A 105 14.17 -9.93 1.78
C VAL A 105 15.63 -9.53 2.06
N TYR A 106 15.83 -8.37 2.68
CA TYR A 106 17.11 -7.80 3.05
C TYR A 106 17.12 -7.50 4.54
N GLU A 107 17.78 -8.36 5.32
CA GLU A 107 17.90 -8.15 6.76
C GLU A 107 18.88 -7.00 7.05
N LEU A 108 18.34 -5.83 7.34
CA LEU A 108 19.12 -4.69 7.84
C LEU A 108 18.97 -4.64 9.37
N PRO A 109 20.06 -4.79 10.15
CA PRO A 109 20.01 -4.75 11.61
C PRO A 109 19.34 -3.46 12.13
N GLY A 110 18.40 -3.61 13.07
CA GLY A 110 17.69 -2.47 13.67
C GLY A 110 16.64 -1.80 12.78
N ALA A 111 16.48 -2.20 11.51
CA ALA A 111 15.49 -1.59 10.63
C ALA A 111 14.04 -1.87 11.09
N ARG A 112 13.76 -3.09 11.57
CA ARG A 112 12.44 -3.48 12.08
C ARG A 112 12.00 -2.65 13.28
N GLU A 113 12.93 -2.38 14.20
CA GLU A 113 12.66 -1.55 15.39
C GLU A 113 12.37 -0.10 15.01
N ARG A 114 13.15 0.46 14.07
CA ARG A 114 12.92 1.82 13.55
C ARG A 114 11.58 1.95 12.84
N ILE A 115 11.20 0.96 12.03
CA ILE A 115 9.90 0.91 11.37
C ILE A 115 8.76 0.85 12.41
N ALA A 116 8.90 0.03 13.45
CA ALA A 116 7.93 -0.06 14.53
C ALA A 116 7.79 1.27 15.30
N ALA A 117 8.90 1.94 15.63
CA ALA A 117 8.90 3.24 16.27
C ALA A 117 8.23 4.31 15.38
N LEU A 118 8.53 4.32 14.08
CA LEU A 118 7.91 5.22 13.11
C LEU A 118 6.39 5.01 13.04
N ARG A 119 5.90 3.76 13.11
CA ARG A 119 4.45 3.47 13.14
C ARG A 119 3.77 4.05 14.36
N VAL A 120 4.36 3.87 15.54
CA VAL A 120 3.78 4.40 16.78
C VAL A 120 3.71 5.92 16.69
N ARG A 121 4.80 6.58 16.26
CA ARG A 121 4.83 8.03 16.07
C ARG A 121 3.80 8.50 15.04
N HIS A 122 3.68 7.80 13.92
CA HIS A 122 2.74 8.14 12.85
C HIS A 122 1.28 8.00 13.31
N ARG A 123 0.95 6.91 14.01
CA ARG A 123 -0.38 6.70 14.58
C ARG A 123 -0.73 7.79 15.59
N ASN A 124 0.20 8.11 16.49
CA ASN A 124 0.00 9.17 17.48
C ASN A 124 -0.20 10.52 16.80
N GLY A 125 0.63 10.86 15.80
CA GLY A 125 0.51 12.08 15.01
C GLY A 125 -0.83 12.19 14.28
N ARG A 126 -1.31 11.09 13.68
CA ARG A 126 -2.62 11.04 13.02
C ARG A 126 -3.76 11.27 14.00
N ASN A 127 -3.71 10.63 15.16
CA ASN A 127 -4.73 10.81 16.21
C ASN A 127 -4.74 12.24 16.75
N THR A 128 -3.57 12.85 16.98
CA THR A 128 -3.49 14.24 17.43
C THR A 128 -3.95 15.22 16.36
N ALA A 129 -3.61 14.97 15.09
CA ALA A 129 -4.05 15.80 13.97
C ALA A 129 -5.57 15.76 13.84
N ALA A 130 -6.18 14.56 13.86
CA ALA A 130 -7.63 14.39 13.80
C ALA A 130 -8.37 15.12 14.94
N TYR A 131 -7.81 15.14 16.15
CA TYR A 131 -8.38 15.89 17.26
C TYR A 131 -8.41 17.41 17.00
N TYR A 132 -7.30 17.96 16.49
CA TYR A 132 -7.23 19.40 16.19
C TYR A 132 -8.02 19.77 14.93
N GLU A 133 -8.06 18.90 13.93
CA GLU A 133 -8.86 19.07 12.72
C GLU A 133 -10.36 19.13 13.06
N ALA A 134 -10.84 18.26 13.96
CA ALA A 134 -12.20 18.32 14.47
C ALA A 134 -12.49 19.64 15.19
N LYS A 135 -11.56 20.12 16.04
CA LYS A 135 -11.70 21.42 16.69
C LYS A 135 -11.71 22.59 15.70
N VAL A 136 -10.89 22.53 14.65
CA VAL A 136 -10.88 23.56 13.60
C VAL A 136 -12.19 23.54 12.83
N ALA A 137 -12.76 22.36 12.54
CA ALA A 137 -14.06 22.24 11.90
C ALA A 137 -15.18 22.84 12.75
N GLU A 138 -15.23 22.54 14.06
CA GLU A 138 -16.19 23.15 14.99
C GLU A 138 -16.06 24.68 15.02
N GLN A 139 -14.83 25.20 15.05
CA GLN A 139 -14.57 26.65 15.01
C GLN A 139 -14.97 27.26 13.66
N ALA A 140 -14.72 26.58 12.55
CA ALA A 140 -15.11 27.02 11.22
C ALA A 140 -16.64 27.04 11.05
N GLU A 141 -17.35 26.06 11.61
CA GLU A 141 -18.81 26.03 11.66
C GLU A 141 -19.37 27.13 12.55
N ALA A 142 -18.79 27.36 13.73
CA ALA A 142 -19.18 28.46 14.60
C ALA A 142 -19.02 29.82 13.90
N LEU A 143 -17.90 30.05 13.22
CA LEU A 143 -17.68 31.25 12.40
C LEU A 143 -18.63 31.32 11.21
N ALA A 144 -18.91 30.22 10.53
CA ALA A 144 -19.89 30.18 9.45
C ALA A 144 -21.30 30.48 9.96
N SER A 145 -21.64 30.03 11.17
CA SER A 145 -22.93 30.32 11.81
C SER A 145 -23.04 31.79 12.23
N LEU A 146 -21.95 32.39 12.73
CA LEU A 146 -21.89 33.81 13.07
C LEU A 146 -21.97 34.67 11.81
N ASN A 147 -21.18 34.35 10.79
CA ASN A 147 -21.22 35.03 9.49
C ASN A 147 -22.63 34.91 8.90
N LYS A 148 -23.24 33.72 8.91
CA LYS A 148 -24.62 33.53 8.44
C LYS A 148 -25.65 34.33 9.25
N LYS A 149 -25.45 34.51 10.55
CA LYS A 149 -26.31 35.36 11.38
C LYS A 149 -26.12 36.83 11.06
N ASP A 150 -24.88 37.28 10.84
CA ASP A 150 -24.55 38.65 10.41
C ASP A 150 -25.28 39.02 9.11
N TRP A 151 -25.33 38.10 8.13
CA TRP A 151 -26.11 38.27 6.89
C TRP A 151 -27.63 38.06 7.04
N MET A 152 -28.12 37.54 8.17
CA MET A 152 -29.56 37.32 8.43
C MET A 152 -30.13 38.24 9.52
N GLU A 153 -29.29 39.00 10.21
CA GLU A 153 -29.66 40.01 11.22
C GLU A 153 -29.66 41.42 10.60
N ASP A 154 -28.99 41.62 9.46
CA ASP A 154 -29.02 42.85 8.64
C ASP A 154 -30.25 42.95 7.70
N GLU A 155 -31.02 41.86 7.50
CA GLU A 155 -32.38 41.91 6.92
C GLU A 155 -33.46 42.13 8.00
N GLY A 156 -33.10 42.78 9.11
CA GLY A 156 -33.93 42.80 10.31
C GLY A 156 -34.21 44.17 10.95
N ASP A 157 -33.53 45.24 10.57
CA ASP A 157 -33.70 46.53 11.26
C ASP A 157 -33.26 47.76 10.43
N GLU A 158 -33.61 47.79 9.13
CA GLU A 158 -33.84 49.07 8.47
C GLU A 158 -35.36 49.27 8.36
N GLU A 159 -35.86 50.36 8.93
CA GLU A 159 -37.14 50.97 8.54
C GLU A 159 -37.04 51.44 7.08
N GLU A 160 -36.81 50.53 6.14
CA GLU A 160 -37.10 50.77 4.74
C GLU A 160 -38.59 50.51 4.57
N LYS A 161 -39.27 51.43 3.87
CA LYS A 161 -40.59 51.13 3.33
C LYS A 161 -40.39 50.01 2.32
N GLU A 162 -40.51 48.76 2.77
CA GLU A 162 -40.54 47.61 1.91
C GLU A 162 -41.72 47.80 0.94
N ASP A 163 -41.40 48.04 -0.32
CA ASP A 163 -42.32 47.79 -1.41
C ASP A 163 -42.75 46.31 -1.28
N GLU A 164 -44.05 46.11 -1.06
CA GLU A 164 -44.72 44.84 -0.73
C GLU A 164 -44.65 43.79 -1.87
N ASP A 165 -43.73 43.97 -2.83
CA ASP A 165 -43.65 43.25 -4.11
C ASP A 165 -42.59 42.12 -4.12
N ASP A 166 -41.71 42.01 -3.12
CA ASP A 166 -40.54 41.09 -3.19
C ASP A 166 -40.59 39.86 -2.26
N VAL A 167 -41.79 39.49 -1.78
CA VAL A 167 -42.03 38.15 -1.22
C VAL A 167 -42.74 37.30 -2.26
N TRP A 168 -41.95 36.66 -3.12
CA TRP A 168 -42.47 35.75 -4.14
C TRP A 168 -43.20 34.57 -3.45
N THR A 169 -44.52 34.54 -3.54
CA THR A 169 -45.30 33.47 -2.91
C THR A 169 -45.11 32.17 -3.68
N VAL A 170 -45.27 31.01 -3.03
CA VAL A 170 -45.22 29.69 -3.71
C VAL A 170 -46.18 29.63 -4.91
N GLU A 171 -47.22 30.45 -4.90
CA GLU A 171 -48.21 30.56 -5.96
C GLU A 171 -47.71 31.37 -7.18
N ASP A 172 -46.89 32.41 -6.97
CA ASP A 172 -46.23 33.14 -8.05
C ASP A 172 -45.23 32.25 -8.81
N LEU A 173 -44.59 31.30 -8.11
CA LEU A 173 -43.55 30.43 -8.70
C LEU A 173 -44.18 29.45 -9.68
N ARG A 174 -45.39 29.01 -9.36
CA ARG A 174 -46.20 28.14 -10.21
C ARG A 174 -46.66 28.87 -11.47
N ARG A 175 -46.99 30.16 -11.37
CA ARG A 175 -47.36 30.99 -12.53
C ARG A 175 -46.16 31.17 -13.45
N GLU A 176 -45.00 31.50 -12.91
CA GLU A 176 -43.78 31.67 -13.71
C GLU A 176 -43.34 30.35 -14.36
N GLU A 177 -43.49 29.20 -13.69
CA GLU A 177 -43.22 27.90 -14.31
C GLU A 177 -44.14 27.63 -15.52
N GLU A 178 -45.43 28.01 -15.43
CA GLU A 178 -46.38 27.88 -16.54
C GLU A 178 -46.03 28.83 -17.70
N GLU A 179 -45.64 30.08 -17.38
CA GLU A 179 -45.18 31.05 -18.37
C GLU A 179 -43.87 30.59 -19.06
N ALA A 180 -42.92 30.08 -18.29
CA ALA A 180 -41.67 29.51 -18.79
C ALA A 180 -41.94 28.30 -19.71
N ARG A 181 -42.85 27.40 -19.31
CA ARG A 181 -43.25 26.26 -20.14
C ARG A 181 -43.92 26.70 -21.44
N GLY A 182 -44.75 27.75 -21.39
CA GLY A 182 -45.35 28.36 -22.56
C GLY A 182 -44.31 28.97 -23.51
N MET A 183 -43.32 29.68 -22.96
CA MET A 183 -42.20 30.25 -23.70
C MET A 183 -41.33 29.17 -24.34
N GLU A 184 -41.05 28.08 -23.63
CA GLU A 184 -40.29 26.95 -24.17
C GLU A 184 -41.02 26.23 -25.30
N ALA A 185 -42.34 26.05 -25.20
CA ALA A 185 -43.14 25.48 -26.28
C ALA A 185 -43.09 26.35 -27.54
N LYS A 186 -43.27 27.68 -27.39
CA LYS A 186 -43.16 28.64 -28.49
C LYS A 186 -41.75 28.67 -29.09
N LYS A 187 -40.72 28.65 -28.24
CA LYS A 187 -39.31 28.55 -28.67
C LYS A 187 -39.08 27.28 -29.47
N ARG A 188 -39.61 26.14 -29.03
CA ARG A 188 -39.45 24.86 -29.72
C ARG A 188 -40.15 24.84 -31.08
N GLU A 189 -41.36 25.40 -31.18
CA GLU A 189 -42.06 25.55 -32.46
C GLU A 189 -41.30 26.44 -33.45
N LEU A 190 -40.83 27.60 -32.98
CA LEU A 190 -40.03 28.51 -33.78
C LEU A 190 -38.71 27.87 -34.23
N GLN A 191 -38.05 27.11 -33.35
CA GLN A 191 -36.84 26.35 -33.69
C GLN A 191 -37.11 25.24 -34.71
N LEU A 192 -38.25 24.56 -34.65
CA LEU A 192 -38.65 23.57 -35.65
C LEU A 192 -38.89 24.22 -37.01
N ARG A 193 -39.56 25.38 -37.04
CA ARG A 193 -39.79 26.16 -38.25
C ARG A 193 -38.47 26.67 -38.85
N LEU A 194 -37.56 27.16 -38.01
CA LEU A 194 -36.21 27.54 -38.42
C LEU A 194 -35.47 26.36 -39.02
N ARG A 195 -35.48 25.19 -38.36
CA ARG A 195 -34.86 23.97 -38.91
C ARG A 195 -35.46 23.52 -40.23
N ALA A 196 -36.77 23.67 -40.43
CA ALA A 196 -37.40 23.36 -41.71
C ALA A 196 -36.90 24.31 -42.82
N MET A 197 -36.87 25.62 -42.54
CA MET A 197 -36.32 26.61 -43.47
C MET A 197 -34.83 26.41 -43.73
N GLU A 198 -34.03 26.04 -42.72
CA GLU A 198 -32.62 25.68 -42.89
C GLU A 198 -32.46 24.45 -43.78
N LYS A 199 -33.33 23.45 -43.64
CA LYS A 199 -33.32 22.25 -44.49
C LYS A 199 -33.67 22.58 -45.94
N ASP A 200 -34.65 23.45 -46.16
CA ASP A 200 -35.05 23.89 -47.51
C ASP A 200 -33.96 24.75 -48.17
N LEU A 201 -33.32 25.65 -47.40
CA LEU A 201 -32.17 26.42 -47.86
C LEU A 201 -30.94 25.55 -48.12
N ALA A 202 -30.68 24.55 -47.28
CA ALA A 202 -29.61 23.59 -47.50
C ALA A 202 -29.88 22.78 -48.77
N ALA A 203 -31.10 22.29 -48.98
CA ALA A 203 -31.48 21.56 -50.20
C ALA A 203 -31.30 22.43 -51.45
N LEU A 204 -31.60 23.73 -51.38
CA LEU A 204 -31.37 24.68 -52.46
C LEU A 204 -29.88 24.99 -52.71
N LYS A 205 -29.03 24.91 -51.68
CA LYS A 205 -27.57 25.13 -51.78
C LYS A 205 -26.82 23.92 -52.33
N TYR A 206 -27.39 22.71 -52.22
CA TYR A 206 -26.80 21.46 -52.71
C TYR A 206 -27.42 20.96 -54.03
N MET A 207 -28.24 21.79 -54.69
CA MET A 207 -28.57 21.69 -56.12
C MET A 207 -27.65 22.59 -56.94
#